data_AF-A0A973FKS3-F1
#
_entry.id   AF-A0A973FKS3-F1
#
_cell.length_a   1.000
_cell.length_b   1.000
_cell.length_c   1.000
_cell.angle_alpha   90.00
_cell.angle_beta   90.00
_cell.angle_gamma   90.00
#
_symmetry.space_group_name_H-M   'P 1'
#
loop_
_entity.id
_entity.type
_entity.pdbx_description
1 polymer ?
#
loop_
_entity_poly.entity_id
_entity_poly.type
_entity_poly.pdbx_seq_one_letter_code
_entity_poly.pdbx_strand_id
1 'polypeptide(L)'
;PFTPRRKDNMAAWMAVRCDMPNYGKLIAYQFPKQKLVYGPRQIDARIDQDAEISKQLSLWNQRGSQAIRGSLLAIPIEKSMLYVQPLYLSAEKGQLPELKRVIVAFGNTIAMEETLEQSLQRIFGGELIRDRGAKPAGAAAATPAAREKADRELALEALGHYRRAQEYMKQGNWAAYGEEMRKLDESLRSVERRK
;
A
#
# COMPACT_ATOMS: atom_id res chain seq x y z
N PRO A 1 7.62 -6.97 -16.80
CA PRO A 1 7.43 -7.71 -15.52
C PRO A 1 7.46 -9.22 -15.79
N PHE A 2 8.11 -10.01 -14.93
CA PHE A 2 8.19 -11.47 -15.05
C PHE A 2 7.37 -12.14 -13.96
N THR A 3 6.25 -12.73 -14.36
CA THR A 3 5.33 -13.49 -13.51
C THR A 3 5.39 -14.95 -13.99
N PRO A 4 5.95 -15.90 -13.21
CA PRO A 4 6.11 -17.29 -13.65
C PRO A 4 4.78 -17.93 -14.05
N ARG A 5 4.76 -18.79 -15.08
CA ARG A 5 3.55 -19.54 -15.47
C ARG A 5 3.00 -20.29 -14.25
N ARG A 6 1.70 -20.10 -13.97
CA ARG A 6 0.93 -20.67 -12.83
C ARG A 6 1.17 -20.04 -11.45
N LYS A 7 1.91 -18.93 -11.35
CA LYS A 7 1.97 -18.15 -10.11
C LYS A 7 1.45 -16.75 -10.39
N ASP A 8 0.65 -16.22 -9.47
CA ASP A 8 0.12 -14.87 -9.63
C ASP A 8 1.12 -13.79 -9.17
N ASN A 9 2.17 -14.18 -8.42
CA ASN A 9 3.16 -13.27 -7.84
C ASN A 9 4.31 -12.97 -8.80
N MET A 10 4.77 -11.72 -8.79
CA MET A 10 5.90 -11.27 -9.62
C MET A 10 7.22 -11.74 -9.01
N ALA A 11 8.04 -12.45 -9.80
CA ALA A 11 9.33 -12.96 -9.34
C ALA A 11 10.49 -12.00 -9.69
N ALA A 12 10.37 -11.28 -10.80
CA ALA A 12 11.33 -10.30 -11.24
C ALA A 12 10.68 -9.20 -12.08
N TRP A 13 11.34 -8.05 -12.15
CA TRP A 13 11.02 -6.96 -13.07
C TRP A 13 12.25 -6.65 -13.90
N MET A 14 12.07 -6.55 -15.21
CA MET A 14 13.16 -6.26 -16.15
C MET A 14 12.78 -5.04 -16.97
N ALA A 15 13.74 -4.13 -17.13
CA ALA A 15 13.63 -2.97 -17.99
C ALA A 15 14.92 -2.73 -18.76
N VAL A 16 14.80 -1.97 -19.85
CA VAL A 16 15.93 -1.47 -20.64
C VAL A 16 15.96 0.04 -20.45
N ARG A 17 17.14 0.57 -20.17
CA ARG A 17 17.35 2.01 -20.02
C ARG A 17 17.34 2.70 -21.38
N CYS A 18 16.63 3.82 -21.47
CA CYS A 18 16.61 4.69 -22.65
C CYS A 18 17.30 6.05 -22.38
N ASP A 19 17.95 6.21 -21.22
CA ASP A 19 18.61 7.44 -20.80
C ASP A 19 20.14 7.37 -21.00
N MET A 20 20.74 8.46 -21.51
CA MET A 20 22.20 8.56 -21.60
C MET A 20 22.81 8.83 -20.21
N PRO A 21 23.98 8.25 -19.87
CA PRO A 21 24.89 7.45 -20.72
C PRO A 21 24.58 5.94 -20.72
N ASN A 22 23.44 5.52 -20.20
CA ASN A 22 23.14 4.12 -19.92
C ASN A 22 22.17 3.48 -20.94
N TYR A 23 21.99 4.13 -22.08
CA TYR A 23 21.11 3.69 -23.15
C TYR A 23 21.42 2.24 -23.55
N GLY A 24 20.38 1.39 -23.62
CA GLY A 24 20.48 -0.02 -23.97
C GLY A 24 20.89 -0.95 -22.82
N LYS A 25 21.22 -0.43 -21.63
CA LYS A 25 21.55 -1.29 -20.48
C LYS A 25 20.29 -1.93 -19.89
N LEU A 26 20.36 -3.25 -19.70
CA LEU A 26 19.33 -4.04 -19.04
C LEU A 26 19.45 -3.92 -17.52
N ILE A 27 18.33 -3.68 -16.85
CA ILE A 27 18.19 -3.78 -15.40
C ILE A 27 17.23 -4.93 -15.11
N ALA A 28 17.67 -5.89 -14.29
CA ALA A 28 16.83 -6.95 -13.76
C ALA A 28 16.75 -6.83 -12.24
N TYR A 29 15.56 -6.48 -11.74
CA TYR A 29 15.25 -6.44 -10.33
C TYR A 29 14.63 -7.77 -9.91
N GLN A 30 15.28 -8.49 -9.00
CA GLN A 30 14.77 -9.75 -8.45
C GLN A 30 14.11 -9.50 -7.09
N PHE A 31 12.86 -9.93 -6.93
CA PHE A 31 12.16 -9.76 -5.67
C PHE A 31 12.51 -10.90 -4.70
N PRO A 32 12.72 -10.63 -3.41
CA PRO A 32 12.98 -11.67 -2.42
C PRO A 32 11.75 -12.59 -2.29
N LYS A 33 11.98 -13.91 -2.28
CA LYS A 33 10.93 -14.94 -2.25
C LYS A 33 9.98 -14.85 -1.03
N GLN A 34 10.37 -14.12 0.00
CA GLN A 34 9.60 -13.95 1.24
C GLN A 34 8.55 -12.83 1.18
N LYS A 35 8.61 -11.89 0.21
CA LYS A 35 7.65 -10.79 0.09
C LYS A 35 6.67 -11.06 -1.04
N LEU A 36 5.38 -11.11 -0.72
CA LEU A 36 4.30 -11.22 -1.70
C LEU A 36 4.21 -9.92 -2.51
N VAL A 37 4.71 -9.94 -3.74
CA VAL A 37 4.58 -8.82 -4.69
C VAL A 37 3.52 -9.21 -5.72
N TYR A 38 2.42 -8.44 -5.74
CA TYR A 38 1.30 -8.69 -6.64
C TYR A 38 1.72 -8.59 -8.11
N GLY A 39 1.27 -9.52 -8.95
CA GLY A 39 1.45 -9.40 -10.40
C GLY A 39 0.49 -8.36 -11.00
N PRO A 40 0.78 -7.83 -12.21
CA PRO A 40 -0.13 -6.91 -12.91
C PRO A 40 -1.57 -7.43 -13.01
N ARG A 41 -1.75 -8.72 -13.35
CA ARG A 41 -3.08 -9.36 -13.41
C ARG A 41 -3.85 -9.34 -12.09
N GLN A 42 -3.15 -9.47 -10.96
CA GLN A 42 -3.79 -9.39 -9.65
C GLN A 42 -4.23 -7.96 -9.34
N ILE A 43 -3.41 -6.98 -9.72
CA ILE A 43 -3.74 -5.57 -9.53
C ILE A 43 -4.92 -5.17 -10.42
N ASP A 44 -4.96 -5.60 -11.69
CA ASP A 44 -6.11 -5.38 -12.57
C ASP A 44 -7.41 -5.94 -11.94
N ALA A 45 -7.37 -7.17 -11.43
CA ALA A 45 -8.52 -7.78 -10.77
C ALA A 45 -8.96 -7.01 -9.51
N ARG A 46 -8.02 -6.46 -8.74
CA ARG A 46 -8.33 -5.65 -7.55
C ARG A 46 -8.90 -4.28 -7.92
N ILE A 47 -8.42 -3.67 -9.00
CA ILE A 47 -8.98 -2.43 -9.56
C ILE A 47 -10.44 -2.68 -9.99
N ASP A 48 -10.71 -3.80 -10.66
CA ASP A 48 -12.07 -4.16 -11.10
C ASP A 48 -13.03 -4.44 -9.93
N GLN A 49 -12.49 -4.89 -8.79
CA GLN A 49 -13.24 -5.13 -7.55
C GLN A 49 -13.46 -3.86 -6.71
N ASP A 50 -12.78 -2.76 -7.00
CA ASP A 50 -12.97 -1.50 -6.28
C ASP A 50 -14.34 -0.89 -6.63
N ALA A 51 -15.16 -0.68 -5.61
CA ALA A 51 -16.56 -0.27 -5.79
C ALA A 51 -16.69 1.12 -6.44
N GLU A 52 -15.82 2.07 -6.09
CA GLU A 52 -15.88 3.43 -6.63
C GLU A 52 -15.41 3.45 -8.09
N ILE A 53 -14.31 2.74 -8.39
CA ILE A 53 -13.80 2.61 -9.76
C ILE A 53 -14.82 1.88 -10.65
N SER A 54 -15.35 0.74 -10.19
CA SER A 54 -16.31 -0.07 -10.95
C SER A 54 -17.59 0.69 -11.24
N LYS A 55 -18.12 1.42 -10.25
CA LYS A 55 -19.27 2.33 -10.44
C LYS A 55 -18.97 3.39 -11.48
N GLN A 56 -17.82 4.06 -11.40
CA GLN A 56 -17.45 5.11 -12.33
C GLN A 56 -17.26 4.60 -13.77
N LEU A 57 -16.59 3.46 -13.94
CA LEU A 57 -16.42 2.80 -15.24
C LEU A 57 -17.77 2.40 -15.84
N SER A 58 -18.68 1.88 -15.00
CA SER A 58 -20.02 1.51 -15.45
C SER A 58 -20.82 2.73 -15.92
N LEU A 59 -20.68 3.89 -15.26
CA LEU A 59 -21.31 5.14 -15.68
C LEU A 59 -20.72 5.69 -16.98
N TRP A 60 -19.41 5.58 -17.18
CA TRP A 60 -18.75 6.04 -18.39
C TRP A 60 -18.93 5.15 -19.60
N ASN A 61 -19.23 3.87 -19.39
CA ASN A 61 -19.66 2.94 -20.43
C ASN A 61 -21.16 3.04 -20.74
N GLN A 62 -21.81 4.14 -20.36
CA GLN A 62 -23.20 4.43 -20.70
C GLN A 62 -23.28 5.62 -21.67
N ARG A 63 -24.44 5.75 -22.33
CA ARG A 63 -24.85 6.94 -23.09
C ARG A 63 -23.88 7.35 -24.21
N GLY A 64 -23.34 6.38 -24.94
CA GLY A 64 -22.50 6.64 -26.12
C GLY A 64 -21.07 7.09 -25.79
N SER A 65 -20.63 6.89 -24.55
CA SER A 65 -19.22 7.02 -24.14
C SER A 65 -18.63 5.65 -23.83
N GLN A 66 -17.33 5.52 -24.02
CA GLN A 66 -16.56 4.30 -23.75
C GLN A 66 -15.35 4.64 -22.89
N ALA A 67 -15.24 3.96 -21.75
CA ALA A 67 -14.07 4.02 -20.89
C ALA A 67 -13.01 3.03 -21.39
N ILE A 68 -11.85 3.54 -21.77
CA ILE A 68 -10.72 2.77 -22.29
C ILE A 68 -9.63 2.73 -21.21
N ARG A 69 -9.38 1.53 -20.68
CA ARG A 69 -8.25 1.29 -19.76
C ARG A 69 -6.95 1.20 -20.55
N GLY A 70 -5.98 2.03 -20.18
CA GLY A 70 -4.63 1.95 -20.74
C GLY A 70 -3.82 0.78 -20.16
N SER A 71 -2.57 0.68 -20.60
CA SER A 71 -1.63 -0.31 -20.10
C SER A 71 -1.29 -0.07 -18.63
N LEU A 72 -1.31 -1.13 -17.82
CA LEU A 72 -0.89 -1.08 -16.42
C LEU A 72 0.64 -1.06 -16.34
N LEU A 73 1.19 0.08 -15.90
CA LEU A 73 2.61 0.30 -15.71
C LEU A 73 3.01 -0.16 -14.31
N ALA A 74 3.78 -1.24 -14.22
CA ALA A 74 4.37 -1.71 -12.97
C ALA A 74 5.78 -1.11 -12.80
N ILE A 75 5.95 -0.23 -11.81
CA ILE A 75 7.15 0.56 -11.56
C ILE A 75 7.75 0.15 -10.21
N PRO A 76 8.97 -0.41 -10.17
CA PRO A 76 9.64 -0.71 -8.92
C PRO A 76 10.15 0.57 -8.26
N ILE A 77 9.89 0.71 -6.96
CA ILE A 77 10.45 1.78 -6.12
C ILE A 77 11.08 1.09 -4.91
N GLU A 78 12.41 1.14 -4.84
CA GLU A 78 13.22 0.46 -3.82
C GLU A 78 12.85 -1.03 -3.64
N LYS A 79 12.10 -1.38 -2.59
CA LYS A 79 11.65 -2.74 -2.23
C LYS A 79 10.13 -2.94 -2.39
N SER A 80 9.48 -2.08 -3.17
CA SER A 80 8.03 -2.01 -3.34
C SER A 80 7.67 -1.79 -4.81
N MET A 81 6.41 -2.03 -5.16
CA MET A 81 5.88 -1.83 -6.50
C MET A 81 4.78 -0.79 -6.49
N LEU A 82 4.90 0.20 -7.37
CA LEU A 82 3.88 1.16 -7.72
C LEU A 82 3.24 0.72 -9.04
N TYR A 83 1.92 0.72 -9.11
CA TYR A 83 1.21 0.43 -10.35
C TYR A 83 0.43 1.67 -10.76
N VAL A 84 0.53 2.02 -12.04
CA VAL A 84 -0.14 3.19 -12.61
C VAL A 84 -0.88 2.77 -13.87
N GLN A 85 -2.16 3.09 -13.95
CA GLN A 85 -2.99 2.81 -15.13
C GLN A 85 -3.75 4.08 -15.53
N PRO A 86 -3.48 4.63 -16.73
CA PRO A 86 -4.28 5.73 -17.25
C PRO A 86 -5.65 5.23 -17.72
N LEU A 87 -6.67 6.05 -17.53
CA LEU A 87 -8.03 5.79 -17.96
C LEU A 87 -8.51 6.89 -18.90
N TYR A 88 -8.82 6.48 -20.12
CA TYR A 88 -9.26 7.37 -21.18
C TYR A 88 -10.78 7.27 -21.37
N LEU A 89 -11.38 8.35 -21.85
CA LEU A 89 -12.77 8.39 -22.26
C LEU A 89 -12.84 8.80 -23.72
N SER A 90 -13.59 8.05 -24.51
CA SER A 90 -13.90 8.38 -25.91
C SER A 90 -15.40 8.35 -26.14
N ALA A 91 -15.89 9.18 -27.06
CA ALA A 91 -17.24 9.02 -27.61
C ALA A 91 -17.27 7.83 -28.58
N GLU A 92 -18.41 7.13 -28.68
CA GLU A 92 -18.58 5.98 -29.59
C GLU A 92 -18.29 6.30 -31.06
N LYS A 93 -18.51 7.55 -31.49
CA LYS A 93 -18.29 7.97 -32.88
C LYS A 93 -17.03 8.84 -33.01
N GLY A 94 -15.90 8.17 -33.19
CA GLY A 94 -14.73 8.71 -33.89
C GLY A 94 -13.98 9.87 -33.24
N GLN A 95 -14.18 10.13 -31.94
CA GLN A 95 -13.39 11.15 -31.22
C GLN A 95 -12.12 10.56 -30.61
N LEU A 96 -11.07 11.40 -30.54
CA LEU A 96 -9.80 11.05 -29.92
C LEU A 96 -10.01 10.76 -28.41
N PRO A 97 -9.50 9.63 -27.88
CA PRO A 97 -9.59 9.35 -26.45
C PRO A 97 -8.86 10.41 -25.61
N GLU A 98 -9.55 10.95 -24.61
CA GLU A 98 -8.98 11.91 -23.67
C GLU A 98 -8.66 11.23 -22.34
N LEU A 99 -7.51 11.56 -21.75
CA LEU A 99 -7.17 11.10 -20.40
C LEU A 99 -8.14 11.78 -19.41
N LYS A 100 -8.91 10.97 -18.67
CA LYS A 100 -9.86 11.48 -17.66
C LYS A 100 -9.46 11.16 -16.23
N ARG A 101 -8.79 10.03 -15.99
CA ARG A 101 -8.30 9.64 -14.66
C ARG A 101 -6.99 8.88 -14.75
N VAL A 102 -6.30 8.84 -13.62
CA VAL A 102 -5.13 8.00 -13.38
C VAL A 102 -5.40 7.13 -12.16
N ILE A 103 -5.42 5.82 -12.36
CA ILE A 103 -5.52 4.84 -11.28
C ILE A 103 -4.10 4.53 -10.81
N VAL A 104 -3.87 4.64 -9.51
CA VAL A 104 -2.60 4.27 -8.89
C VAL A 104 -2.87 3.22 -7.82
N ALA A 105 -2.03 2.20 -7.74
CA ALA A 105 -2.07 1.20 -6.69
C ALA A 105 -0.70 1.04 -6.03
N PHE A 106 -0.70 1.00 -4.71
CA PHE A 106 0.49 0.74 -3.91
C PHE A 106 0.14 -0.18 -2.73
N GLY A 107 0.72 -1.38 -2.71
CA GLY A 107 0.41 -2.40 -1.70
C GLY A 107 -1.07 -2.79 -1.69
N ASN A 108 -1.79 -2.37 -0.64
CA ASN A 108 -3.21 -2.68 -0.47
C ASN A 108 -4.14 -1.53 -0.85
N THR A 109 -3.60 -0.33 -1.13
CA THR A 109 -4.36 0.88 -1.40
C THR A 109 -4.44 1.13 -2.90
N ILE A 110 -5.63 1.50 -3.38
CA ILE A 110 -5.90 1.91 -4.76
C ILE A 110 -6.57 3.29 -4.69
N ALA A 111 -6.16 4.18 -5.59
CA ALA A 111 -6.75 5.49 -5.75
C ALA A 111 -6.97 5.80 -7.23
N MET A 112 -8.04 6.50 -7.54
CA MET A 112 -8.36 6.97 -8.89
C MET A 112 -8.72 8.45 -8.82
N GLU A 113 -7.85 9.31 -9.37
CA GLU A 113 -8.04 10.75 -9.41
C GLU A 113 -7.83 11.31 -10.82
N GLU A 114 -8.08 12.60 -11.01
CA GLU A 114 -7.91 13.29 -12.31
C GLU A 114 -6.45 13.31 -12.75
N THR A 115 -5.51 13.50 -11.81
CA THR A 115 -4.09 13.56 -12.11
C THR A 115 -3.29 12.52 -11.34
N LEU A 116 -2.09 12.21 -11.86
CA LEU A 116 -1.16 11.31 -11.18
C LEU A 116 -0.78 11.85 -9.80
N GLU A 117 -0.53 13.15 -9.70
CA GLU A 117 -0.16 13.84 -8.46
C GLU A 117 -1.26 13.69 -7.40
N GLN A 118 -2.52 13.88 -7.78
CA GLN A 118 -3.67 13.70 -6.89
C GLN A 118 -3.80 12.25 -6.44
N SER A 119 -3.66 11.28 -7.35
CA SER A 119 -3.71 9.86 -6.99
C SER A 119 -2.58 9.45 -6.05
N LEU A 120 -1.37 9.98 -6.28
CA LEU A 120 -0.23 9.79 -5.38
C LEU A 120 -0.47 10.45 -4.02
N GLN A 121 -1.02 11.66 -4.00
CA GLN A 121 -1.38 12.36 -2.77
C GLN A 121 -2.49 11.63 -2.01
N ARG A 122 -3.44 10.98 -2.68
CA ARG A 122 -4.46 10.16 -2.02
C ARG A 122 -3.88 8.89 -1.40
N ILE A 123 -2.85 8.33 -2.02
CA ILE A 123 -2.17 7.11 -1.52
C ILE A 123 -1.18 7.44 -0.40
N PHE A 124 -0.45 8.57 -0.50
CA PHE A 124 0.67 8.91 0.38
C PHE A 124 0.45 10.15 1.26
N GLY A 125 -0.41 11.07 0.83
CA GLY A 125 -0.67 12.36 1.48
C GLY A 125 -1.79 12.34 2.54
N GLY A 126 -2.59 11.28 2.59
CA GLY A 126 -3.49 11.00 3.72
C GLY A 126 -2.93 9.84 4.53
N GLU A 127 -2.48 10.10 5.76
CA GLU A 127 -2.17 9.05 6.74
C GLU A 127 -1.20 7.97 6.22
N LEU A 128 0.05 8.34 5.87
CA LEU A 128 1.16 7.40 6.07
C LEU A 128 1.08 6.94 7.54
N ILE A 129 0.56 5.73 7.75
CA ILE A 129 0.32 5.06 9.04
C ILE A 129 -0.92 5.52 9.83
N ARG A 130 -2.13 5.31 9.29
CA ARG A 130 -3.26 4.90 10.15
C ARG A 130 -3.94 3.66 9.59
N ASP A 131 -3.59 2.55 10.23
CA ASP A 131 -4.52 1.52 10.69
C ASP A 131 -5.89 1.54 10.00
N ARG A 132 -6.05 0.77 8.92
CA ARG A 132 -7.36 0.41 8.38
C ARG A 132 -7.43 -1.06 8.00
N GLY A 133 -7.41 -1.89 9.03
CA GLY A 133 -8.35 -3.01 9.08
C GLY A 133 -9.56 -2.60 9.92
N ALA A 134 -10.56 -1.94 9.33
CA ALA A 134 -11.95 -1.94 9.81
C ALA A 134 -12.89 -1.09 8.95
N LYS A 135 -13.86 -1.75 8.30
CA LYS A 135 -15.29 -1.47 8.57
C LYS A 135 -16.10 -2.76 8.35
N PRO A 136 -17.15 -3.02 9.15
CA PRO A 136 -17.66 -4.37 9.43
C PRO A 136 -18.93 -4.71 8.64
N ALA A 137 -19.21 -6.01 8.51
CA ALA A 137 -20.54 -6.54 8.32
C ALA A 137 -20.66 -7.92 8.99
N GLY A 138 -21.60 -8.04 9.93
CA GLY A 138 -22.35 -9.29 10.20
C GLY A 138 -21.74 -10.35 11.13
N ALA A 139 -22.18 -10.31 12.39
CA ALA A 139 -22.55 -11.42 13.27
C ALA A 139 -21.53 -12.49 13.74
N ALA A 140 -21.39 -12.52 15.07
CA ALA A 140 -21.18 -13.69 15.95
C ALA A 140 -19.86 -14.48 15.86
N ALA A 141 -18.86 -14.06 16.66
CA ALA A 141 -18.03 -14.96 17.48
C ALA A 141 -17.24 -14.13 18.51
N ALA A 142 -17.42 -14.44 19.79
CA ALA A 142 -16.59 -13.87 20.85
C ALA A 142 -15.18 -14.48 20.82
N THR A 143 -14.19 -13.60 21.05
CA THR A 143 -12.77 -13.85 21.40
C THR A 143 -11.75 -14.01 20.25
N PRO A 144 -11.47 -12.91 19.52
CA PRO A 144 -10.08 -12.41 19.40
C PRO A 144 -9.90 -10.92 19.76
N ALA A 145 -10.99 -10.13 19.74
CA ALA A 145 -10.96 -8.67 19.87
C ALA A 145 -10.56 -8.15 21.27
N ALA A 146 -10.74 -8.95 22.33
CA ALA A 146 -10.33 -8.57 23.69
C ALA A 146 -8.81 -8.70 23.89
N ARG A 147 -8.18 -9.67 23.22
CA ARG A 147 -6.73 -9.90 23.27
C ARG A 147 -5.99 -8.82 22.48
N GLU A 148 -6.49 -8.48 21.29
CA GLU A 148 -5.94 -7.37 20.50
C GLU A 148 -6.07 -6.00 21.20
N LYS A 149 -7.15 -5.76 21.95
CA LYS A 149 -7.28 -4.54 22.77
C LYS A 149 -6.29 -4.52 23.93
N ALA A 150 -6.13 -5.63 24.65
CA ALA A 150 -5.18 -5.74 25.75
C ALA A 150 -3.72 -5.60 25.27
N ASP A 151 -3.38 -6.16 24.10
CA ASP A 151 -2.05 -6.04 23.51
C ASP A 151 -1.78 -4.60 22.99
N ARG A 152 -2.82 -3.91 22.50
CA ARG A 152 -2.75 -2.47 22.14
C ARG A 152 -2.55 -1.60 23.37
N GLU A 153 -3.22 -1.88 24.49
CA GLU A 153 -3.05 -1.15 25.75
C GLU A 153 -1.63 -1.30 26.30
N LEU A 154 -1.09 -2.53 26.30
CA LEU A 154 0.30 -2.80 26.70
C LEU A 154 1.33 -2.13 25.77
N ALA A 155 1.05 -2.07 24.47
CA ALA A 155 1.92 -1.36 23.52
C ALA A 155 1.90 0.16 23.73
N LEU A 156 0.77 0.74 24.13
CA LEU A 156 0.66 2.15 24.48
C LEU A 156 1.40 2.48 25.79
N GLU A 157 1.34 1.58 26.78
CA GLU A 157 2.07 1.71 28.05
C GLU A 157 3.60 1.65 27.83
N ALA A 158 4.07 0.72 27.00
CA ALA A 158 5.46 0.64 26.56
C ALA A 158 5.95 1.96 25.91
N LEU A 159 5.16 2.53 24.99
CA LEU A 159 5.48 3.83 24.39
C LEU A 159 5.56 4.96 25.43
N GLY A 160 4.73 4.91 26.47
CA GLY A 160 4.77 5.85 27.59
C GLY A 160 6.06 5.76 28.42
N HIS A 161 6.55 4.55 28.69
CA HIS A 161 7.85 4.33 29.35
C HIS A 161 9.02 4.84 28.51
N TYR A 162 8.99 4.59 27.19
CA TYR A 162 10.03 5.07 26.29
C TYR A 162 10.12 6.61 26.26
N ARG A 163 8.97 7.31 26.23
CA ARG A 163 8.95 8.78 26.25
C ARG A 163 9.52 9.36 27.54
N ARG A 164 9.14 8.81 28.70
CA ARG A 164 9.69 9.21 30.01
C ARG A 164 11.18 8.94 30.10
N ALA A 165 11.65 7.81 29.58
CA ALA A 165 13.08 7.52 29.49
C ALA A 165 13.82 8.58 28.64
N GLN A 166 13.28 8.96 27.48
CA GLN A 166 13.86 10.01 26.63
C GLN A 166 13.91 11.39 27.34
N GLU A 167 12.93 11.70 28.18
CA GLU A 167 12.93 12.92 29.00
C GLU A 167 14.03 12.88 30.08
N TYR A 168 14.17 11.76 30.81
CA TYR A 168 15.22 11.61 31.80
C TYR A 168 16.63 11.58 31.18
N MET A 169 16.76 11.03 29.97
CA MET A 169 18.01 11.10 29.19
C MET A 169 18.40 12.54 28.87
N LYS A 170 17.43 13.39 28.50
CA LYS A 170 17.66 14.83 28.24
C LYS A 170 18.01 15.61 29.51
N GLN A 171 17.48 15.19 30.65
CA GLN A 171 17.75 15.81 31.96
C GLN A 171 19.03 15.28 32.62
N GLY A 172 19.74 14.32 32.00
CA GLY A 172 20.94 13.70 32.55
C GLY A 172 20.69 12.77 33.74
N ASN A 173 19.44 12.38 33.98
CA ASN A 173 19.06 11.47 35.08
C ASN A 173 19.11 10.01 34.62
N TRP A 174 20.31 9.43 34.67
CA TRP A 174 20.58 8.07 34.20
C TRP A 174 19.96 6.97 35.06
N ALA A 175 19.73 7.22 36.36
CA ALA A 175 19.09 6.26 37.25
C ALA A 175 17.61 6.08 36.90
N ALA A 176 16.86 7.19 36.77
CA ALA A 176 15.46 7.15 36.36
C ALA A 176 15.29 6.63 34.93
N TYR A 177 16.23 6.93 34.02
CA TYR A 177 16.27 6.33 32.68
C TYR A 177 16.34 4.80 32.72
N GLY A 178 17.26 4.25 33.52
CA GLY A 178 17.44 2.80 33.63
C GLY A 178 16.23 2.06 34.23
N GLU A 179 15.46 2.73 35.09
CA GLU A 179 14.20 2.19 35.62
C GLU A 179 13.09 2.18 34.58
N GLU A 180 12.91 3.28 33.83
CA GLU A 180 11.88 3.35 32.78
C GLU A 180 12.19 2.41 31.61
N MET A 181 13.47 2.20 31.29
CA MET A 181 13.89 1.19 30.31
C MET A 181 13.63 -0.25 30.76
N ARG A 182 13.73 -0.55 32.06
CA ARG A 182 13.35 -1.87 32.61
C ARG A 182 11.86 -2.13 32.48
N LYS A 183 11.03 -1.13 32.83
CA LYS A 183 9.56 -1.23 32.70
C LYS A 183 9.12 -1.39 31.24
N LEU A 184 9.82 -0.73 30.31
CA LEU A 184 9.63 -0.92 28.88
C LEU A 184 9.91 -2.36 28.44
N ASP A 185 11.05 -2.93 28.85
CA ASP A 185 11.43 -4.29 28.50
C ASP A 185 10.44 -5.34 29.06
N GLU A 186 9.99 -5.15 30.30
CA GLU A 186 8.97 -6.00 30.93
C GLU A 186 7.63 -5.96 30.17
N SER A 187 7.20 -4.76 29.75
CA SER A 187 5.96 -4.57 28.98
C SER A 187 6.05 -5.27 27.62
N LEU A 188 7.17 -5.13 26.91
CA LEU A 188 7.38 -5.78 25.61
C LEU A 188 7.45 -7.31 25.71
N ARG A 189 8.14 -7.85 26.72
CA ARG A 189 8.18 -9.31 26.99
C ARG A 189 6.82 -9.89 27.34
N SER A 190 5.92 -9.09 27.93
CA SER A 190 4.56 -9.53 28.24
C SER A 190 3.70 -9.70 26.98
N VAL A 191 3.94 -8.88 25.96
CA VAL A 191 3.31 -8.98 24.64
C VAL A 191 3.87 -10.16 23.85
N GLU A 192 5.20 -10.35 23.89
CA GLU A 192 5.86 -11.45 23.17
C GLU A 192 5.47 -12.83 23.70
N ARG A 193 5.35 -13.00 25.03
CA ARG A 193 4.87 -14.25 25.65
C ARG A 193 3.39 -14.57 25.39
N ARG A 194 2.61 -13.62 24.87
CA ARG A 194 1.19 -13.80 24.55
C ARG A 194 0.94 -14.14 23.07
N LYS A 195 1.98 -14.22 22.22
CA LYS A 195 1.90 -14.81 20.88
C LYS A 195 2.08 -16.32 20.94
#